data_AF-A0A368W8Q2-F1
#
_entry.id   AF-A0A368W8Q2-F1
#
_cell.length_a   1.000
_cell.length_b   1.000
_cell.length_c   1.000
_cell.angle_alpha   90.00
_cell.angle_beta   90.00
_cell.angle_gamma   90.00
#
_symmetry.space_group_name_H-M   'P 1'
#
loop_
_entity.id
_entity.type
_entity.pdbx_description
1 polymer ?
#
loop_
_entity_poly.entity_id
_entity_poly.type
_entity_poly.pdbx_seq_one_letter_code
_entity_poly.pdbx_strand_id
1 'polypeptide(L)' 'MTPVQVNEWLDEYNDYMLLYKMFGDQTYLNEVEEILKSMEKYIGRMLMLEKLKLAL' A
#
# COMPACT_ATOMS: atom_id res chain seq x y z
N MET A 1 -0.13 2.73 -14.45
CA MET A 1 0.37 2.05 -13.24
C MET A 1 -0.19 0.64 -13.29
N THR A 2 0.67 -0.38 -13.30
CA THR A 2 0.29 -1.78 -13.60
C THR A 2 -0.03 -2.53 -12.31
N PRO A 3 -0.84 -3.61 -12.36
CA PRO A 3 -1.11 -4.49 -11.20
C PRO A 3 0.15 -4.92 -10.43
N VAL A 4 1.28 -4.99 -11.12
CA VAL A 4 2.62 -5.26 -10.57
C VAL A 4 2.97 -4.36 -9.38
N GLN A 5 2.64 -3.07 -9.42
CA GLN A 5 3.03 -2.13 -8.35
C GLN A 5 2.24 -2.30 -7.05
N VAL A 6 1.01 -2.84 -7.12
CA VAL A 6 0.24 -3.15 -5.90
C VAL A 6 0.79 -4.40 -5.23
N ASN A 7 1.21 -5.40 -6.02
CA ASN A 7 1.81 -6.61 -5.47
C ASN A 7 3.15 -6.31 -4.80
N GLU A 8 3.99 -5.46 -5.43
CA GLU A 8 5.25 -5.02 -4.83
C GLU A 8 5.04 -4.35 -3.46
N TRP A 9 4.06 -3.44 -3.34
CA TRP A 9 3.72 -2.83 -2.05
C TRP A 9 3.21 -3.84 -1.01
N LEU A 10 2.47 -4.87 -1.42
CA LEU A 10 2.03 -5.92 -0.51
C LEU A 10 3.18 -6.81 -0.03
N ASP A 11 4.13 -7.11 -0.92
CA ASP A 11 5.32 -7.87 -0.58
C ASP A 11 6.19 -7.06 0.40
N GLU A 12 6.44 -5.78 0.13
CA GLU A 12 7.16 -4.87 1.02
C GLU A 12 6.47 -4.74 2.39
N TYR A 13 5.14 -4.60 2.41
CA TYR A 13 4.34 -4.58 3.64
C TYR A 13 4.58 -5.84 4.48
N ASN A 14 4.55 -7.01 3.84
CA ASN A 14 4.72 -8.29 4.52
C ASN A 14 6.14 -8.44 5.08
N ASP A 15 7.15 -8.03 4.32
CA ASP A 15 8.54 -8.05 4.75
C ASP A 15 8.76 -7.17 5.98
N TYR A 16 8.27 -5.92 5.96
CA TYR A 16 8.41 -5.03 7.12
C TYR A 16 7.62 -5.50 8.34
N MET A 17 6.41 -6.06 8.16
CA MET A 17 5.67 -6.66 9.27
C MET A 17 6.39 -7.87 9.87
N LEU A 18 7.07 -8.67 9.05
CA LEU A 18 7.89 -9.78 9.53
C LEU A 18 9.10 -9.26 10.32
N LEU A 19 9.80 -8.24 9.80
CA LEU A 19 10.93 -7.61 10.49
C LEU A 19 10.51 -6.99 11.83
N TYR A 20 9.35 -6.31 11.86
CA TYR A 20 8.78 -5.81 13.09
C TYR A 20 8.50 -6.93 14.09
N LYS A 21 7.90 -8.04 13.65
CA LYS A 21 7.63 -9.20 14.50
C LYS A 21 8.90 -9.86 15.03
N MET A 22 9.99 -9.85 14.26
CA MET A 22 11.27 -10.46 14.63
C MET A 22 12.08 -9.57 15.59
N PHE A 23 12.10 -8.26 15.36
CA PHE A 23 13.03 -7.35 16.04
C PHE A 23 12.35 -6.34 16.96
N GLY A 24 11.04 -6.12 16.82
CA GLY A 24 10.27 -5.16 17.62
C GLY A 24 10.62 -3.69 17.38
N ASP A 25 11.34 -3.37 16.31
CA ASP A 25 11.77 -2.00 16.01
C ASP A 25 10.64 -1.21 15.36
N GLN A 26 10.26 -0.11 16.00
CA GLN A 26 9.21 0.80 15.56
C GLN A 26 9.44 1.36 14.15
N THR A 27 10.69 1.43 13.69
CA THR A 27 11.03 1.87 12.33
C THR A 27 10.34 1.02 11.29
N TYR A 28 10.27 -0.29 11.47
CA TYR A 28 9.57 -1.19 10.55
C TYR A 28 8.07 -0.94 10.54
N LEU A 29 7.46 -0.63 11.69
CA LEU A 29 6.05 -0.28 11.75
C LEU A 29 5.75 1.04 11.02
N ASN A 30 6.66 2.01 11.12
CA ASN A 30 6.52 3.29 10.42
C ASN A 30 6.56 3.10 8.89
N GLU A 31 7.45 2.25 8.38
CA GLU A 31 7.50 1.92 6.95
C GLU A 31 6.21 1.23 6.49
N VAL A 32 5.67 0.30 7.30
CA VAL A 32 4.38 -0.35 7.05
C VAL A 32 3.24 0.67 6.91
N GLU A 33 3.20 1.68 7.79
CA GLU A 33 2.18 2.73 7.73
C GLU A 33 2.31 3.60 6.47
N GLU A 34 3.52 3.91 6.03
CA GLU A 34 3.75 4.70 4.81
C GLU A 34 3.36 3.93 3.53
N ILE A 35 3.63 2.63 3.49
CA ILE A 35 3.19 1.74 2.42
C ILE A 35 1.66 1.72 2.36
N LEU A 36 0.98 1.53 3.50
CA LEU A 36 -0.49 1.54 3.58
C LEU A 36 -1.09 2.85 3.09
N LYS A 37 -0.57 4.01 3.54
CA LYS A 37 -1.04 5.33 3.08
C LYS A 37 -0.89 5.49 1.57
N SER A 38 0.21 4.99 1.02
CA SER A 38 0.48 5.04 -0.43
C SER A 38 -0.52 4.19 -1.21
N MET A 39 -0.81 2.97 -0.72
CA MET A 39 -1.81 2.08 -1.29
C MET A 39 -3.22 2.68 -1.23
N GLU A 40 -3.64 3.21 -0.08
CA GLU A 40 -4.96 3.83 0.10
C GLU A 40 -5.17 5.00 -0.86
N LYS A 41 -4.17 5.88 -0.98
CA LYS A 41 -4.19 7.02 -1.90
C LYS A 41 -4.32 6.56 -3.35
N TYR A 42 -3.63 5.50 -3.73
CA TYR A 42 -3.68 4.93 -5.08
C TYR A 42 -5.06 4.34 -5.39
N ILE A 43 -5.57 3.46 -4.51
CA ILE A 43 -6.89 2.83 -4.66
C ILE A 43 -7.99 3.89 -4.69
N GLY A 44 -7.92 4.89 -3.80
CA GLY A 44 -8.87 6.00 -3.77
C GLY A 44 -8.93 6.78 -5.09
N ARG A 45 -7.77 7.04 -5.72
CA ARG A 45 -7.71 7.67 -7.04
C ARG A 45 -8.31 6.79 -8.13
N MET A 46 -8.02 5.48 -8.12
CA MET A 46 -8.61 4.56 -9.11
C MET A 46 -10.12 4.48 -8.99
N LEU A 47 -10.66 4.34 -7.78
CA LEU A 47 -12.10 4.31 -7.53
C LEU A 47 -12.77 5.62 -7.95
N MET A 48 -12.13 6.77 -7.74
CA MET A 48 -12.64 8.06 -8.21
C MET A 48 -12.70 8.12 -9.74
N LEU A 49 -11.63 7.68 -10.43
CA LEU A 49 -11.59 7.65 -11.90
C LEU A 49 -12.62 6.67 -12.48
N GLU A 50 -12.82 5.52 -11.84
CA GLU A 50 -13.84 4.56 -12.24
C GLU A 50 -15.25 5.13 -12.10
N LYS A 51 -15.56 5.80 -10.98
CA LYS A 51 -16.83 6.51 -10.79
C LYS A 51 -17.06 7.59 -11.85
N LEU A 52 -16.02 8.35 -12.21
CA LEU A 52 -16.13 9.37 -13.27
C LEU A 52 -16.38 8.77 -14.65
N LYS A 53 -15.77 7.61 -14.97
CA LYS A 53 -16.03 6.89 -16.22
C LYS A 53 -17.46 6.36 -16.33
N LEU A 54 -18.07 5.98 -15.21
CA LEU A 54 -19.47 5.49 -15.17
C LEU A 54 -20.51 6.63 -15.22
N ALA A 55 -20.09 7.88 -15.00
CA ALA A 55 -20.95 9.05 -15.00
C ALA A 55 -20.98 9.82 -16.36
N LEU A 56 -20.18 9.36 -17.34
CA LEU A 56 -20.04 9.89 -18.70
C LEU A 56 -20.71 8.95 -19.70
#